data_AF-A0A8I1U061-F1
#
_entry.id   AF-A0A8I1U061-F1
#
_cell.length_a   1.000
_cell.length_b   1.000
_cell.length_c   1.000
_cell.angle_alpha   90.00
_cell.angle_beta   90.00
_cell.angle_gamma   90.00
#
_symmetry.space_group_name_H-M   'P 1'
#
loop_
_entity.id
_entity.type
_entity.pdbx_description
1 polymer ?
#
loop_
_entity_poly.entity_id
_entity_poly.type
_entity_poly.pdbx_seq_one_letter_code
_entity_poly.pdbx_strand_id
1 'polypeptide(L)'
;MTTLTRDERFPAPMHHARQVEGLTFSGQPFHPGQRIAHDVRVYDYRKDRTSDERREATIVELWIEDWHGERDLPYAECLTDEGQAVRVWFHRDKPGVPTGFTGPIIPNALF
;
A
#
# COMPACT_ATOMS: atom_id res chain seq x y z
N MET A 1 -12.21 -19.18 -8.88
CA MET A 1 -11.01 -19.27 -8.02
C MET A 1 -9.86 -18.67 -8.81
N THR A 2 -9.66 -17.36 -8.68
CA THR A 2 -8.52 -16.66 -9.26
C THR A 2 -7.31 -17.01 -8.42
N THR A 3 -6.35 -17.72 -9.00
CA THR A 3 -5.03 -17.90 -8.38
C THR A 3 -4.42 -16.52 -8.24
N LEU A 4 -4.26 -16.03 -7.01
CA LEU A 4 -3.57 -14.78 -6.73
C LEU A 4 -2.09 -15.03 -7.01
N THR A 5 -1.63 -14.66 -8.20
CA THR A 5 -0.23 -14.75 -8.59
C THR A 5 0.52 -13.57 -7.96
N ARG A 6 1.64 -13.87 -7.31
CA ARG A 6 2.54 -12.90 -6.70
C ARG A 6 3.18 -12.00 -7.77
N ASP A 7 3.25 -10.69 -7.54
CA ASP A 7 4.07 -9.79 -8.36
C ASP A 7 5.57 -9.99 -8.05
N GLU A 8 6.37 -10.21 -9.09
CA GLU A 8 7.81 -10.54 -8.99
C GLU A 8 8.64 -9.46 -8.30
N ARG A 9 8.15 -8.20 -8.29
CA ARG A 9 8.83 -7.08 -7.62
C ARG A 9 8.74 -7.15 -6.10
N PHE A 10 7.91 -8.04 -5.57
CA PHE A 10 7.79 -8.27 -4.13
C PHE A 10 8.19 -9.71 -3.78
N PRO A 11 9.49 -9.95 -3.48
CA PRO A 11 10.04 -11.30 -3.39
C PRO A 11 9.47 -12.15 -2.24
N ALA A 12 8.95 -11.51 -1.18
CA ALA A 12 8.29 -12.19 -0.07
C ALA A 12 7.30 -11.25 0.64
N PRO A 13 6.17 -11.76 1.18
CA PRO A 13 5.30 -10.98 2.05
C PRO A 13 5.99 -10.61 3.37
N MET A 14 5.40 -9.70 4.14
CA MET A 14 5.85 -9.39 5.50
C MET A 14 5.53 -10.55 6.46
N HIS A 15 6.25 -10.60 7.59
CA HIS A 15 6.13 -11.56 8.69
C HIS A 15 4.78 -12.28 8.78
N HIS A 16 4.75 -13.62 8.60
CA HIS A 16 3.53 -14.44 8.70
C HIS A 16 2.26 -13.74 8.19
N ALA A 17 2.28 -13.23 6.96
CA ALA A 17 1.15 -12.51 6.39
C ALA A 17 0.32 -13.40 5.48
N ARG A 18 -0.99 -13.15 5.46
CA ARG A 18 -1.95 -13.78 4.56
C ARG A 18 -2.47 -12.78 3.54
N GLN A 19 -2.55 -13.22 2.29
CA GLN A 19 -3.10 -12.41 1.22
C GLN A 19 -4.63 -12.37 1.31
N VAL A 20 -5.22 -11.24 0.94
CA VAL A 20 -6.68 -11.05 0.92
C VAL A 20 -7.12 -10.37 -0.37
N GLU A 21 -8.37 -10.60 -0.78
CA GLU A 21 -8.95 -10.00 -2.00
C GLU A 21 -9.46 -8.57 -1.79
N GLY A 22 -9.61 -8.16 -0.52
CA GLY A 22 -10.12 -6.83 -0.16
C GLY A 22 -9.94 -6.53 1.33
N LEU A 23 -9.88 -5.23 1.64
CA LEU A 23 -9.78 -4.72 3.00
C LEU A 23 -10.69 -3.51 3.19
N THR A 24 -11.27 -3.33 4.38
CA THR A 24 -11.98 -2.10 4.73
C THR A 24 -11.17 -1.34 5.77
N PHE A 25 -10.79 -0.11 5.45
CA PHE A 25 -10.06 0.76 6.36
C PHE A 25 -10.74 2.12 6.49
N SER A 26 -10.99 2.56 7.73
CA SER A 26 -11.73 3.79 8.03
C SER A 26 -13.06 3.93 7.26
N GLY A 27 -13.76 2.81 7.07
CA GLY A 27 -15.05 2.75 6.36
C GLY A 27 -14.97 2.73 4.84
N GLN A 28 -13.77 2.73 4.24
CA GLN A 28 -13.56 2.66 2.80
C GLN A 28 -13.06 1.27 2.38
N PRO A 29 -13.63 0.66 1.32
CA PRO A 29 -13.15 -0.61 0.79
C PRO A 29 -11.96 -0.40 -0.16
N PHE A 30 -10.99 -1.30 -0.08
CA PHE A 30 -9.78 -1.34 -0.89
C PHE A 30 -9.63 -2.71 -1.56
N HIS A 31 -9.18 -2.72 -2.82
CA HIS A 31 -9.00 -3.91 -3.65
C HIS A 31 -7.73 -3.79 -4.52
N PRO A 32 -7.11 -4.92 -4.91
CA PRO A 32 -6.13 -4.94 -5.99
C PRO A 32 -6.64 -4.24 -7.25
N GLY A 33 -5.75 -3.51 -7.93
CA GLY A 33 -6.09 -2.68 -9.08
C GLY A 33 -6.71 -1.33 -8.73
N GLN A 34 -6.68 -0.87 -7.49
CA GLN A 34 -7.10 0.49 -7.17
C GLN A 34 -5.92 1.43 -7.01
N ARG A 35 -6.06 2.66 -7.54
CA ARG A 35 -5.11 3.74 -7.31
C ARG A 35 -5.45 4.44 -5.99
N ILE A 36 -4.47 4.52 -5.12
CA ILE A 36 -4.59 5.15 -3.81
C ILE A 36 -3.57 6.27 -3.67
N ALA A 37 -3.92 7.27 -2.85
CA ALA A 37 -2.92 8.16 -2.30
C ALA A 37 -2.48 7.72 -0.91
N HIS A 38 -1.20 7.91 -0.64
CA HIS A 38 -0.61 7.69 0.68
C HIS A 38 0.44 8.76 0.97
N ASP A 39 0.61 9.08 2.25
CA ASP A 39 1.57 10.09 2.67
C ASP A 39 2.94 9.45 2.91
N VAL A 40 3.98 9.97 2.28
CA VAL A 40 5.37 9.56 2.50
C VAL A 40 6.07 10.62 3.31
N ARG A 41 6.69 10.21 4.41
CA ARG A 41 7.49 11.10 5.23
C ARG A 41 8.85 11.32 4.58
N VAL A 42 9.12 12.56 4.15
CA VAL A 42 10.35 12.96 3.46
C VAL A 42 11.16 13.88 4.34
N TYR A 43 12.45 13.58 4.47
CA TYR A 43 13.39 14.38 5.23
C TYR A 43 14.22 15.27 4.29
N ASP A 44 14.09 16.59 4.44
CA ASP A 44 14.89 17.61 3.75
C ASP A 44 16.11 17.97 4.61
N TYR A 45 17.25 17.35 4.30
CA TYR A 45 18.50 17.54 5.02
C TYR A 45 19.04 18.98 4.96
N ARG A 46 18.66 19.77 3.94
CA ARG A 46 19.13 21.16 3.79
C ARG A 46 18.40 22.11 4.73
N LYS A 47 17.17 21.73 5.12
CA LYS A 47 16.31 22.53 6.01
C LYS A 47 16.16 21.91 7.39
N ASP A 48 16.83 20.78 7.65
CA ASP A 48 16.71 19.98 8.87
C ASP A 48 15.24 19.77 9.26
N ARG A 49 14.41 19.41 8.27
CA ARG A 49 12.96 19.32 8.45
C ARG A 49 12.41 18.08 7.77
N THR A 50 11.42 17.50 8.44
CA THR A 50 10.59 16.44 7.88
C THR A 50 9.25 17.02 7.40
N SER A 51 8.81 16.65 6.21
CA SER A 51 7.48 16.95 5.66
C SER A 51 6.81 15.70 5.14
N ASP A 52 5.49 15.66 5.18
CA ASP A 52 4.71 14.58 4.60
C ASP A 52 4.34 14.98 3.16
N GLU A 53 4.71 14.14 2.18
CA GLU A 53 4.41 14.30 0.76
C GLU A 53 3.34 13.30 0.34
N ARG A 54 2.27 13.79 -0.30
CA ARG A 54 1.26 12.93 -0.91
C ARG A 54 1.85 12.26 -2.16
N ARG A 55 1.79 10.92 -2.20
CA ARG A 55 2.13 10.13 -3.38
C ARG A 55 0.98 9.23 -3.78
N GLU A 56 0.99 8.78 -5.02
CA GLU A 56 0.00 7.85 -5.55
C GLU A 56 0.66 6.56 -6.00
N ALA A 57 -0.05 5.45 -5.81
CA ALA A 57 0.39 4.13 -6.24
C ALA A 57 -0.84 3.24 -6.50
N THR A 58 -0.65 2.21 -7.33
CA THR A 58 -1.69 1.22 -7.61
C THR A 58 -1.47 -0.01 -6.75
N ILE A 59 -2.50 -0.43 -6.02
CA ILE A 59 -2.50 -1.66 -5.23
C ILE A 59 -2.35 -2.84 -6.19
N VAL A 60 -1.33 -3.66 -5.98
CA VAL A 60 -1.17 -4.94 -6.69
C VAL A 60 -1.68 -6.08 -5.81
N GLU A 61 -1.38 -6.02 -4.52
CA GLU A 61 -1.78 -7.05 -3.57
C GLU A 61 -2.13 -6.46 -2.20
N LEU A 62 -3.04 -7.13 -1.49
CA LEU A 62 -3.44 -6.79 -0.14
C LEU A 62 -3.11 -7.92 0.82
N TRP A 63 -2.65 -7.54 2.00
CA TRP A 63 -2.12 -8.46 2.98
C TRP A 63 -2.54 -8.07 4.39
N ILE A 64 -2.64 -9.08 5.26
CA ILE A 64 -2.76 -8.92 6.70
C ILE A 64 -1.55 -9.61 7.32
N GLU A 65 -0.71 -8.84 8.02
CA GLU A 65 0.40 -9.37 8.83
C GLU A 65 -0.16 -9.87 10.17
N ASP A 66 0.04 -11.15 10.48
CA ASP A 66 -0.54 -11.82 11.65
C ASP A 66 0.36 -11.73 12.93
N TRP A 67 1.19 -10.68 13.06
CA TRP A 67 2.28 -10.63 14.07
C TRP A 67 1.89 -10.07 15.47
N HIS A 68 2.67 -10.50 16.49
CA HIS A 68 2.34 -10.77 17.90
C HIS A 68 1.20 -10.01 18.60
N GLY A 69 0.04 -10.65 18.67
CA GLY A 69 -0.77 -10.73 19.90
C GLY A 69 -1.77 -9.61 20.17
N GLU A 70 -1.71 -8.47 19.46
CA GLU A 70 -2.60 -7.34 19.79
C GLU A 70 -3.47 -6.81 18.64
N ARG A 71 -3.11 -6.94 17.35
CA ARG A 71 -3.97 -6.61 16.19
C ARG A 71 -3.43 -7.11 14.85
N ASP A 72 -4.33 -7.57 13.97
CA ASP A 72 -4.11 -7.70 12.53
C ASP A 72 -3.58 -6.37 11.96
N LEU A 73 -2.45 -6.41 11.24
CA LEU A 73 -1.87 -5.24 10.59
C LEU A 73 -2.06 -5.30 9.06
N PRO A 74 -3.10 -4.64 8.54
CA PRO A 74 -3.33 -4.59 7.10
C PRO A 74 -2.30 -3.72 6.38
N TYR A 75 -1.78 -4.20 5.26
CA TYR A 75 -0.93 -3.44 4.34
C TYR A 75 -1.24 -3.78 2.87
N ALA A 76 -0.96 -2.83 2.00
CA ALA A 76 -0.98 -2.99 0.55
C ALA A 76 0.44 -3.01 0.03
N GLU A 77 0.64 -3.80 -1.01
CA GLU A 77 1.81 -3.71 -1.86
C GLU A 77 1.40 -3.04 -3.15
N CYS A 78 2.10 -1.96 -3.49
CA CYS A 78 1.69 -1.06 -4.54
C CYS A 78 2.84 -0.74 -5.49
N LEU A 79 2.50 -0.36 -6.70
CA LEU A 79 3.44 0.16 -7.70
C LEU A 79 3.18 1.63 -7.96
N THR A 80 4.23 2.44 -7.92
CA THR A 80 4.16 3.83 -8.40
C THR A 80 4.02 3.85 -9.93
N ASP A 81 3.74 5.03 -10.50
CA ASP A 81 3.67 5.20 -11.96
C ASP A 81 5.01 4.88 -12.66
N GLU A 82 6.13 4.98 -11.94
CA GLU A 82 7.47 4.60 -12.39
C GLU A 82 7.78 3.10 -12.20
N GLY A 83 6.80 2.31 -11.75
CA GLY A 83 6.96 0.88 -11.50
C GLY A 83 7.75 0.54 -10.22
N GLN A 84 7.96 1.50 -9.33
CA GLN A 84 8.65 1.27 -8.06
C GLN A 84 7.74 0.53 -7.08
N ALA A 85 8.24 -0.58 -6.53
CA ALA A 85 7.58 -1.32 -5.46
C ALA A 85 7.58 -0.55 -4.14
N VAL A 86 6.40 -0.36 -3.55
CA VAL A 86 6.22 0.28 -2.24
C VAL A 86 5.23 -0.50 -1.39
N ARG A 87 5.35 -0.37 -0.06
CA ARG A 87 4.40 -0.94 0.92
C ARG A 87 3.68 0.17 1.65
N VAL A 88 2.35 0.08 1.70
CA VAL A 88 1.45 1.09 2.26
C VAL A 88 0.70 0.46 3.43
N TRP A 89 0.86 0.99 4.63
CA TRP A 89 0.22 0.45 5.84
C TRP A 89 -1.13 1.09 6.10
N PHE A 90 -2.16 0.29 6.33
CA PHE A 90 -3.48 0.74 6.75
C PHE A 90 -3.52 0.88 8.28
N HIS A 91 -2.62 1.70 8.83
CA HIS A 91 -2.51 1.90 10.28
C HIS A 91 -2.33 3.38 10.60
N ARG A 92 -3.24 3.96 11.41
CA ARG A 92 -3.30 5.41 11.68
C ARG A 92 -2.01 6.01 12.24
N ASP A 93 -1.25 5.22 13.00
CA ASP A 93 0.00 5.67 13.64
C ASP A 93 1.26 5.34 12.83
N LYS A 94 1.14 4.86 11.59
CA LYS A 94 2.27 4.56 10.71
C LYS A 94 2.37 5.58 9.57
N PRO A 95 3.57 6.03 9.18
CA PRO A 95 3.74 6.79 7.94
C PRO A 95 3.27 5.93 6.76
N GLY A 96 2.56 6.53 5.81
CA GLY A 96 1.95 5.80 4.69
C GLY A 96 0.47 5.48 4.86
N VAL A 97 -0.26 6.14 5.76
CA VAL A 97 -1.73 5.93 5.84
C VAL A 97 -2.37 6.30 4.51
N PRO A 98 -3.18 5.41 3.91
CA PRO A 98 -3.92 5.77 2.71
C PRO A 98 -4.91 6.87 3.04
N THR A 99 -4.80 7.99 2.34
CA THR A 99 -5.64 9.19 2.54
C THR A 99 -6.91 9.16 1.69
N GLY A 100 -7.10 8.10 0.90
CA GLY A 100 -8.29 7.83 0.11
C GLY A 100 -7.96 7.31 -1.28
N PHE A 101 -9.02 6.89 -1.97
CA PHE A 101 -9.02 6.56 -3.40
C PHE A 101 -8.80 7.82 -4.23
N THR A 102 -7.90 7.77 -5.22
CA THR A 102 -7.61 8.92 -6.09
C THR A 102 -8.07 8.77 -7.53
N GLY A 103 -8.53 7.59 -7.94
CA GLY A 103 -9.10 7.38 -9.27
C GLY A 103 -9.02 5.93 -9.74
N PRO A 104 -9.72 5.59 -10.84
CA PRO A 104 -9.57 4.28 -11.49
C PRO A 104 -8.14 4.12 -12.05
N ILE A 105 -7.70 2.87 -12.30
CA ILE A 105 -6.47 2.62 -13.06
C ILE A 105 -6.58 3.34 -14.40
N ILE A 106 -5.55 4.09 -14.78
CA ILE A 106 -5.44 4.62 -16.13
C ILE A 106 -5.26 3.41 -17.07
N PRO A 107 -6.13 3.19 -18.07
CA PRO A 107 -5.91 2.16 -19.06
C PRO A 107 -4.52 2.38 -19.70
N ASN A 108 -3.66 1.36 -19.69
CA ASN A 108 -2.24 1.40 -20.08
C ASN A 108 -1.25 1.96 -19.04
N ALA A 109 -1.60 1.99 -17.75
CA ALA A 109 -0.57 2.01 -16.72
C ALA A 109 0.31 0.75 -16.92
N LEU A 110 1.53 0.97 -17.42
CA LEU A 110 2.51 -0.07 -17.68
C LEU A 110 3.00 -0.56 -16.31
N PHE A 111 2.38 -1.61 -15.80
CA PHE A 111 2.92 -2.39 -14.68
C PHE A 111 3.82 -3.49 -15.21
#